data_AF-A0A058ZW56-F1
#
_entry.id   AF-A0A058ZW56-F1
#
_cell.length_a   1.000
_cell.length_b   1.000
_cell.length_c   1.000
_cell.angle_alpha   90.00
_cell.angle_beta   90.00
_cell.angle_gamma   90.00
#
_symmetry.space_group_name_H-M   'P 1'
#
loop_
_entity.id
_entity.type
_entity.pdbx_description
1 polymer ?
#
loop_
_entity_poly.entity_id
_entity_poly.type
_entity_poly.pdbx_seq_one_letter_code
_entity_poly.pdbx_strand_id
1 'polypeptide(L)'
;MKIQGGGDAANTATCLARLGVRTRLISKLADDIHGKSLLEELTADGVDTSFLVVAKDGKTPFSYVIVDQSTRTRTCIFTPGFPLMEPVDVSPGLKSALEGAKFVYFDARYTDTAI
;
A
#
# COMPACT_ATOMS: atom_id res chain seq x y z
N MET A 1 -11.70 2.99 -18.90
CA MET A 1 -10.99 2.22 -17.86
C MET A 1 -10.45 3.22 -16.83
N LYS A 2 -10.60 2.99 -15.53
CA LYS A 2 -10.05 3.84 -14.46
C LYS A 2 -8.92 3.09 -13.77
N ILE A 3 -7.86 3.81 -13.41
CA ILE A 3 -6.76 3.33 -12.55
C ILE A 3 -6.87 4.08 -11.23
N GLN A 4 -6.76 3.37 -10.12
CA GLN A 4 -6.84 3.90 -8.77
C GLN A 4 -5.89 3.11 -7.87
N GLY A 5 -5.46 3.74 -6.79
CA GLY A 5 -4.79 3.05 -5.70
C GLY A 5 -5.61 1.91 -5.11
N GLY A 6 -4.93 1.00 -4.44
CA GLY A 6 -5.55 -0.16 -3.81
C GLY A 6 -4.64 -0.85 -2.81
N GLY A 7 -5.12 -1.98 -2.28
CA GLY A 7 -4.50 -2.67 -1.14
C GLY A 7 -5.10 -2.21 0.17
N ASP A 8 -5.30 -3.14 1.11
CA ASP A 8 -6.09 -2.88 2.32
C ASP A 8 -5.39 -1.88 3.25
N ALA A 9 -4.06 -2.03 3.42
CA ALA A 9 -3.26 -1.07 4.18
C ALA A 9 -3.23 0.32 3.54
N ALA A 10 -3.04 0.42 2.22
CA ALA A 10 -3.00 1.69 1.51
C ALA A 10 -4.35 2.42 1.54
N ASN A 11 -5.45 1.70 1.31
CA ASN A 11 -6.81 2.24 1.40
C ASN A 11 -7.13 2.74 2.81
N THR A 12 -6.71 1.99 3.84
CA THR A 12 -6.86 2.41 5.23
C THR A 12 -6.07 3.68 5.51
N ALA A 13 -4.82 3.75 5.03
CA ALA A 13 -3.97 4.93 5.20
C ALA A 13 -4.55 6.18 4.52
N THR A 14 -4.99 6.05 3.27
CA THR A 14 -5.69 7.11 2.54
C THR A 14 -6.94 7.59 3.28
N CYS A 15 -7.77 6.67 3.79
CA CYS A 15 -8.97 7.02 4.54
C CYS A 15 -8.63 7.82 5.81
N LEU A 16 -7.68 7.34 6.61
CA LEU A 16 -7.23 8.01 7.83
C LEU A 16 -6.64 9.39 7.54
N ALA A 17 -5.80 9.51 6.51
CA ALA A 17 -5.21 10.79 6.12
C ALA A 17 -6.28 11.81 5.71
N ARG A 18 -7.27 11.39 4.90
CA ARG A 18 -8.42 12.24 4.52
C ARG A 18 -9.31 12.62 5.69
N LEU A 19 -9.35 11.82 6.75
CA LEU A 19 -10.04 12.13 8.02
C LEU A 19 -9.21 13.03 8.96
N GLY A 20 -8.02 13.49 8.53
CA GLY A 20 -7.15 14.37 9.30
C GLY A 20 -6.25 13.63 10.30
N VAL A 21 -6.17 12.31 10.23
CA VAL A 21 -5.27 11.51 11.07
C VAL A 21 -3.90 11.43 10.40
N ARG A 22 -2.86 11.87 11.11
CA ARG A 22 -1.47 11.69 10.65
C ARG A 22 -1.16 10.20 10.52
N THR A 23 -0.88 9.75 9.30
CA THR A 23 -0.77 8.34 8.98
C THR A 23 0.48 8.07 8.15
N ARG A 24 1.17 6.98 8.49
CA ARG A 24 2.34 6.44 7.77
C ARG A 24 1.97 5.11 7.16
N LEU A 25 2.58 4.80 6.02
CA LEU A 25 2.45 3.49 5.38
C LEU A 25 3.82 2.83 5.25
N ILE A 26 3.94 1.62 5.80
CA ILE A 26 5.05 0.70 5.55
C ILE A 26 4.55 -0.32 4.53
N SER A 27 5.18 -0.37 3.36
CA SER A 27 4.82 -1.30 2.28
C SER A 27 5.94 -1.34 1.24
N LYS A 28 5.79 -2.18 0.22
CA LYS A 28 6.76 -2.33 -0.87
C LYS A 28 6.07 -2.21 -2.23
N LEU A 29 6.72 -1.46 -3.12
CA LEU A 29 6.35 -1.29 -4.52
C LEU A 29 7.61 -1.39 -5.40
N ALA A 30 7.44 -1.47 -6.72
CA ALA A 30 8.56 -1.43 -7.67
C ALA A 30 8.71 -0.04 -8.29
N ASP A 31 9.90 0.27 -8.82
CA ASP A 31 10.19 1.46 -9.63
C ASP A 31 9.58 1.34 -11.05
N ASP A 32 8.29 1.01 -11.11
CA ASP A 32 7.50 0.94 -12.33
C ASP A 32 6.44 2.05 -12.37
N ILE A 33 5.73 2.15 -13.50
CA ILE A 33 4.73 3.20 -13.69
C ILE A 33 3.60 3.15 -12.65
N HIS A 34 3.23 1.94 -12.19
CA HIS A 34 2.19 1.76 -11.19
C HIS A 34 2.68 2.18 -9.80
N GLY A 35 3.90 1.83 -9.42
CA GLY A 35 4.53 2.23 -8.17
C GLY A 35 4.67 3.76 -8.05
N LYS A 36 5.07 4.43 -9.14
CA LYS A 36 5.13 5.90 -9.21
C LYS A 36 3.76 6.54 -9.01
N SER A 37 2.75 6.04 -9.74
CA SER A 37 1.38 6.53 -9.62
C SER A 37 0.82 6.34 -8.20
N LEU A 38 1.10 5.21 -7.54
CA LEU A 38 0.69 4.97 -6.16
C LEU A 38 1.38 5.93 -5.18
N LEU A 39 2.69 6.15 -5.35
CA LEU A 39 3.45 7.06 -4.51
C LEU A 39 2.91 8.50 -4.60
N GLU A 40 2.61 8.95 -5.82
CA GLU A 40 1.99 10.25 -6.08
C GLU A 40 0.60 10.37 -5.43
N GLU A 41 -0.27 9.36 -5.61
CA GLU A 41 -1.62 9.34 -5.04
C GLU A 41 -1.61 9.36 -3.51
N LEU A 42 -0.80 8.50 -2.87
CA LEU A 42 -0.64 8.45 -1.41
C LEU A 42 -0.13 9.77 -0.84
N THR A 43 0.88 10.36 -1.49
CA THR A 43 1.46 11.64 -1.05
C THR A 43 0.45 12.77 -1.21
N ALA A 44 -0.32 12.79 -2.30
CA ALA A 44 -1.39 13.77 -2.52
C ALA A 44 -2.52 13.66 -1.49
N ASP A 45 -2.81 12.45 -0.98
CA ASP A 45 -3.77 12.21 0.11
C ASP A 45 -3.21 12.55 1.51
N GLY A 46 -1.94 12.94 1.62
CA GLY A 46 -1.30 13.31 2.88
C GLY A 46 -0.80 12.10 3.70
N VAL A 47 -0.64 10.94 3.07
CA VAL A 47 0.01 9.78 3.70
C VAL A 47 1.52 10.01 3.71
N ASP A 48 2.14 9.78 4.87
CA ASP A 48 3.60 9.78 4.99
C ASP A 48 4.17 8.49 4.37
N THR A 49 4.83 8.66 3.23
CA THR A 49 5.38 7.60 2.38
C THR A 49 6.86 7.35 2.60
N SER A 50 7.49 7.97 3.61
CA SER A 50 8.94 7.84 3.86
C SER A 50 9.40 6.42 4.22
N PHE A 51 8.46 5.53 4.53
CA PHE A 51 8.71 4.13 4.88
C PHE A 51 8.26 3.14 3.79
N LEU A 52 7.95 3.63 2.60
CA LEU A 52 7.75 2.76 1.43
C LEU A 52 9.10 2.30 0.88
N VAL A 53 9.22 0.99 0.67
CA VAL A 53 10.36 0.40 -0.02
C VAL A 53 10.09 0.39 -1.52
N VAL A 54 11.01 0.97 -2.28
CA VAL A 54 10.96 1.00 -3.75
C VAL A 54 12.00 0.02 -4.29
N ALA A 55 11.56 -1.12 -4.78
CA ALA A 55 12.42 -2.08 -5.45
C ALA A 55 12.84 -1.53 -6.83
N LYS A 56 14.14 -1.48 -7.10
CA LYS A 56 14.69 -0.97 -8.38
C LYS A 56 14.19 -1.74 -9.60
N ASP A 57 14.08 -3.06 -9.44
CA ASP A 57 13.57 -3.97 -10.45
C ASP A 57 12.29 -4.63 -9.93
N GLY A 58 11.36 -4.93 -10.83
CA GLY A 58 10.18 -5.71 -10.52
C GLY A 58 8.89 -5.17 -11.10
N LYS A 59 7.79 -5.55 -10.46
CA LYS A 59 6.44 -5.14 -10.82
C LYS A 59 5.61 -4.90 -9.58
N THR A 60 4.97 -3.75 -9.50
CA THR A 60 4.00 -3.41 -8.46
C THR A 60 2.74 -4.30 -8.63
N PRO A 61 2.20 -4.89 -7.55
CA PRO A 61 1.00 -5.70 -7.62
C PRO A 61 -0.19 -4.87 -8.10
N PHE A 62 -1.09 -5.48 -8.87
CA PHE A 62 -2.30 -4.80 -9.35
C PHE A 62 -3.46 -5.79 -9.49
N SER A 63 -4.68 -5.27 -9.49
CA SER A 63 -5.89 -6.07 -9.67
C SER A 63 -6.75 -5.47 -10.78
N TYR A 64 -7.31 -6.33 -11.63
CA TYR A 64 -8.49 -5.93 -12.41
C TYR A 64 -9.72 -6.03 -11.51
N VAL A 65 -10.44 -4.92 -11.35
CA VAL A 65 -11.67 -4.87 -10.57
C VAL A 65 -12.84 -4.63 -11.51
N ILE A 66 -13.66 -5.67 -11.71
CA ILE A 66 -14.87 -5.61 -12.51
C ILE A 66 -16.03 -5.33 -11.55
N VAL A 67 -16.66 -4.16 -11.69
CA VAL A 67 -17.79 -3.74 -10.86
C VAL A 67 -19.07 -3.89 -11.66
N ASP A 68 -19.96 -4.77 -11.23
CA ASP A 68 -21.29 -4.91 -11.82
C ASP A 68 -22.27 -4.01 -11.07
N GLN A 69 -22.74 -2.97 -11.74
CA GLN A 69 -23.69 -2.02 -11.16
C GLN A 69 -25.09 -2.61 -10.96
N SER A 70 -25.46 -3.63 -11.73
CA SER A 70 -26.79 -4.26 -11.66
C SER A 70 -26.92 -5.16 -10.42
N THR A 71 -25.92 -6.01 -10.18
CA THR A 71 -25.91 -6.93 -9.03
C THR A 71 -25.22 -6.35 -7.80
N ARG A 72 -24.57 -5.19 -7.92
CA ARG A 72 -23.75 -4.54 -6.88
C ARG A 72 -22.61 -5.43 -6.36
N THR A 73 -22.08 -6.28 -7.22
CA THR A 73 -20.94 -7.15 -6.92
C THR A 73 -19.64 -6.58 -7.50
N ARG A 74 -18.52 -7.06 -6.97
CA ARG A 74 -17.20 -6.83 -7.59
C ARG A 74 -16.45 -8.15 -7.74
N THR A 75 -15.79 -8.32 -8.87
CA THR A 75 -14.85 -9.42 -9.11
C THR A 75 -13.45 -8.84 -9.21
N CYS A 76 -12.52 -9.35 -8.39
CA CYS A 76 -11.14 -8.92 -8.34
C CYS A 76 -10.24 -10.01 -8.91
N ILE A 77 -9.51 -9.73 -9.98
CA ILE A 77 -8.50 -10.62 -10.56
C ILE A 77 -7.14 -10.06 -10.18
N PHE A 78 -6.54 -10.64 -9.14
CA PHE A 78 -5.29 -10.17 -8.57
C PHE A 78 -4.08 -10.69 -9.37
N THR A 79 -3.17 -9.80 -9.70
CA THR A 79 -1.86 -10.13 -10.26
C THR A 79 -0.77 -9.83 -9.23
N PRO A 80 -0.01 -10.85 -8.77
CA PRO A 80 1.07 -10.63 -7.83
C PRO A 80 2.17 -9.73 -8.42
N GLY A 81 2.72 -8.89 -7.55
CA GLY A 81 3.94 -8.15 -7.82
C GLY A 81 5.17 -8.94 -7.40
N PHE A 82 6.34 -8.43 -7.77
CA PHE A 82 7.63 -8.93 -7.31
C PHE A 82 8.67 -7.79 -7.31
N PRO A 83 9.74 -7.87 -6.50
CA PRO A 83 9.92 -8.82 -5.41
C PRO A 83 8.89 -8.59 -4.29
N LEU A 84 8.58 -9.65 -3.54
CA LEU A 84 7.75 -9.53 -2.34
C LEU A 84 8.49 -8.72 -1.27
N MET A 85 7.71 -8.22 -0.31
CA MET A 85 8.28 -7.63 0.89
C MET A 85 8.88 -8.74 1.76
N GLU A 86 10.06 -8.49 2.31
CA GLU A 86 10.78 -9.39 3.21
C GLU A 86 11.05 -8.69 4.55
N PRO A 87 11.30 -9.43 5.64
CA PRO A 87 11.57 -8.83 6.96
C PRO A 87 12.73 -7.80 6.97
N VAL A 88 13.71 -7.97 6.08
CA VAL A 88 14.85 -7.05 5.93
C VAL A 88 14.43 -5.67 5.38
N ASP A 89 13.34 -5.60 4.63
CA ASP A 89 12.80 -4.35 4.09
C ASP A 89 12.24 -3.43 5.18
N VAL A 90 11.77 -4.01 6.29
CA VAL A 90 11.13 -3.27 7.40
C VAL A 90 12.08 -2.99 8.56
N SER A 91 13.00 -3.92 8.84
CA SER A 91 13.82 -3.93 10.06
C SER A 91 14.62 -2.64 10.33
N PRO A 92 15.31 -2.01 9.36
CA PRO A 92 16.15 -0.83 9.64
C PRO A 92 15.36 0.42 10.05
N GLY A 93 14.09 0.53 9.63
CA GLY A 93 13.25 1.72 9.83
C GLY A 93 12.15 1.55 10.87
N LEU A 94 11.86 0.33 11.32
CA LEU A 94 10.66 0.01 12.09
C LEU A 94 10.50 0.85 13.36
N LYS A 95 11.56 0.99 14.15
CA LYS A 95 11.50 1.79 15.39
C LYS A 95 11.11 3.24 15.13
N SER A 96 11.65 3.84 14.07
CA SER A 96 11.33 5.22 13.69
C SER A 96 9.92 5.31 13.08
N ALA A 97 9.51 4.33 12.28
CA ALA A 97 8.17 4.28 11.70
C ALA A 97 7.07 4.28 12.77
N LEU A 98 7.30 3.52 13.85
CA LEU A 98 6.38 3.39 14.98
C LEU A 98 6.47 4.53 16.00
N GLU A 99 7.45 5.43 15.87
CA GLU A 99 7.64 6.49 16.85
C GLU A 99 6.45 7.46 16.89
N GLY A 100 5.85 7.57 18.09
CA GLY A 100 4.66 8.38 18.33
C GLY A 100 3.35 7.80 17.81
N ALA A 101 3.35 6.58 17.25
CA ALA A 101 2.15 5.90 16.82
C ALA A 101 1.27 5.52 18.03
N LYS A 102 -0.02 5.86 17.97
CA LYS A 102 -1.01 5.46 18.98
C LYS A 102 -1.71 4.15 18.64
N PHE A 103 -1.73 3.80 17.36
CA PHE A 103 -2.35 2.61 16.79
C PHE A 103 -1.48 2.11 15.64
N VAL A 104 -1.47 0.80 15.44
CA VAL A 104 -0.82 0.13 14.30
C VAL A 104 -1.86 -0.79 13.67
N TYR A 105 -1.97 -0.76 12.35
CA TYR A 105 -2.87 -1.58 11.55
C TYR A 105 -2.05 -2.48 10.65
N PHE A 106 -2.38 -3.77 10.64
CA PHE A 106 -1.65 -4.80 9.92
C PHE A 106 -2.56 -5.43 8.87
N ASP A 107 -2.11 -5.46 7.61
CA ASP A 107 -2.71 -6.29 6.58
C ASP A 107 -2.11 -7.70 6.68
N ALA A 108 -2.94 -8.71 6.93
CA ALA A 108 -2.52 -10.08 7.24
C ALA A 108 -2.26 -10.94 5.99
N ARG A 109 -2.08 -10.34 4.81
CA ARG A 109 -1.85 -11.08 3.57
C ARG A 109 -0.55 -11.90 3.56
N TYR A 110 0.54 -11.33 4.06
CA TYR A 110 1.85 -11.97 4.14
C TYR A 110 2.31 -11.97 5.60
N THR A 111 2.13 -13.09 6.29
CA THR A 111 2.35 -13.19 7.75
C THR A 111 3.76 -12.83 8.19
N ASP A 112 4.76 -13.11 7.35
CA ASP A 112 6.17 -12.87 7.69
C ASP A 112 6.54 -11.38 7.63
N THR A 113 5.70 -10.56 7.01
CA THR A 113 5.88 -9.12 6.85
C THR A 113 4.70 -8.29 7.32
N ALA A 114 3.73 -8.91 8.00
CA ALA A 114 2.67 -8.23 8.72
C ALA A 114 3.27 -7.60 9.99
N ILE A 115 3.82 -6.39 9.85
CA ILE A 115 4.46 -5.59 10.92
C ILE A 115 3.77 -4.22 11.03
#